data_AF-A0AAW5TGX8-F1
#
_entry.id   AF-A0AAW5TGX8-F1
#
_cell.length_a   1.000
_cell.length_b   1.000
_cell.length_c   1.000
_cell.angle_alpha   90.00
_cell.angle_beta   90.00
_cell.angle_gamma   90.00
#
_symmetry.space_group_name_H-M   'P 1'
#
loop_
_entity.id
_entity.type
_entity.pdbx_description
1 polymer ?
#
loop_
_entity_poly.entity_id
_entity_poly.type
_entity_poly.pdbx_seq_one_letter_code
_entity_poly.pdbx_strand_id
1 'polypeptide(L)'
;VEAFYQTKIFPEEYVRTANLMYDTEANLPVNHDLSIFPVETKDEFPDGLTTISPIHVSGIRLGTLIVWRNDKEFDDDDLILVEIASTVVGIQLLNFQREEDEKNIRRRAAVTMAVNTLSYSELRAVSAILGELNGNEGQLTASVIADRIGITRSVIVNALRKLESAGIIESRSLGMKGTYLKVLIPDVFEEIKKRDY
;
A
#
# COMPACT_ATOMS: atom_id res chain seq x y z
N VAL A 1 15.39 -8.36 20.14
CA VAL A 1 14.35 -7.39 20.57
C VAL A 1 14.41 -6.03 19.85
N GLU A 2 15.56 -5.35 19.80
CA GLU A 2 15.66 -3.97 19.24
C GLU A 2 15.19 -3.83 17.77
N ALA A 3 15.46 -4.84 16.93
CA ALA A 3 15.05 -4.84 15.53
C ALA A 3 13.52 -4.82 15.35
N PHE A 4 12.76 -5.48 16.25
CA PHE A 4 11.29 -5.45 16.22
C PHE A 4 10.77 -4.04 16.48
N TYR A 5 11.30 -3.34 17.49
CA TYR A 5 10.85 -1.98 17.83
C TYR A 5 11.15 -0.95 16.74
N GLN A 6 12.18 -1.19 15.91
CA GLN A 6 12.52 -0.33 14.78
C GLN A 6 11.69 -0.66 13.53
N THR A 7 11.53 -1.94 13.22
CA THR A 7 10.91 -2.39 11.96
C THR A 7 9.41 -2.62 12.07
N LYS A 8 8.91 -2.85 13.29
CA LYS A 8 7.55 -3.33 13.59
C LYS A 8 7.20 -4.65 12.89
N ILE A 9 8.21 -5.50 12.66
CA ILE A 9 8.08 -6.79 11.98
C ILE A 9 8.50 -7.91 12.93
N PHE A 10 7.64 -8.92 13.09
CA PHE A 10 7.97 -10.14 13.81
C PHE A 10 9.00 -10.99 13.05
N PRO A 11 9.85 -11.77 13.75
CA PRO A 11 10.75 -12.72 13.11
C PRO A 11 9.99 -13.65 12.16
N GLU A 12 10.57 -13.91 10.99
CA GLU A 12 9.92 -14.70 9.93
C GLU A 12 9.52 -16.11 10.40
N GLU A 13 10.37 -16.73 11.21
CA GLU A 13 10.10 -18.04 11.79
C GLU A 13 8.89 -18.02 12.73
N TYR A 14 8.76 -17.00 13.58
CA TYR A 14 7.62 -16.82 14.47
C TYR A 14 6.32 -16.65 13.68
N VAL A 15 6.35 -15.81 12.63
CA VAL A 15 5.19 -15.58 11.75
C VAL A 15 4.77 -16.87 11.04
N ARG A 16 5.75 -17.64 10.52
CA ARG A 16 5.48 -18.92 9.86
C ARG A 16 4.82 -19.91 10.80
N THR A 17 5.33 -20.08 12.01
CA THR A 17 4.75 -20.99 13.00
C THR A 17 3.34 -20.55 13.40
N ALA A 18 3.13 -19.26 13.65
CA ALA A 18 1.81 -18.72 14.00
C ALA A 18 0.77 -18.92 12.89
N ASN A 19 1.17 -18.85 11.62
CA ASN A 19 0.29 -19.06 10.47
C ASN A 19 -0.18 -20.51 10.30
N LEU A 20 0.50 -21.48 10.91
CA LEU A 20 0.11 -22.90 10.86
C LEU A 20 -0.99 -23.25 11.87
N MET A 21 -1.31 -22.36 12.81
CA MET A 21 -2.34 -22.60 13.83
C MET A 21 -3.74 -22.33 13.30
N TYR A 22 -4.63 -23.31 13.33
CA TYR A 22 -6.00 -23.16 12.82
C TYR A 22 -7.03 -22.77 13.88
N ASP A 23 -6.76 -23.10 15.14
CA ASP A 23 -7.62 -22.82 16.29
C ASP A 23 -6.92 -21.89 17.28
N THR A 24 -7.69 -21.35 18.23
CA THR A 24 -7.15 -20.52 19.31
C THR A 24 -6.31 -21.38 20.27
N GLU A 25 -5.05 -21.00 20.46
CA GLU A 25 -4.13 -21.62 21.41
C GLU A 25 -4.02 -20.71 22.64
N ALA A 26 -4.56 -21.15 23.77
CA ALA A 26 -4.65 -20.36 24.99
C ALA A 26 -3.54 -20.66 25.99
N ASN A 27 -3.17 -19.66 26.80
CA ASN A 27 -2.30 -19.83 27.97
C ASN A 27 -0.94 -20.49 27.65
N LEU A 28 -0.36 -20.18 26.48
CA LEU A 28 0.97 -20.66 26.11
C LEU A 28 2.01 -20.09 27.08
N PRO A 29 2.77 -20.95 27.78
CA PRO A 29 3.76 -20.52 28.76
C PRO A 29 4.95 -19.82 28.09
N VAL A 30 5.73 -19.07 28.87
CA VAL A 30 6.89 -18.31 28.38
C VAL A 30 7.94 -19.16 27.67
N ASN A 31 8.06 -20.45 28.02
CA ASN A 31 8.98 -21.37 27.35
C ASN A 31 8.48 -21.89 26.00
N HIS A 32 7.22 -21.64 25.62
CA HIS A 32 6.65 -22.06 24.34
C HIS A 32 7.24 -21.25 23.16
N ASP A 33 7.39 -21.87 21.99
CA ASP A 33 7.98 -21.25 20.79
C ASP A 33 7.18 -20.05 20.28
N LEU A 34 5.85 -20.10 20.48
CA LEU A 34 4.93 -19.03 20.13
C LEU A 34 4.70 -18.01 21.26
N SER A 35 5.44 -18.10 22.37
CA SER A 35 5.41 -17.08 23.41
C SER A 35 5.80 -15.71 22.83
N ILE A 36 5.05 -14.66 23.18
CA ILE A 36 5.39 -13.29 22.77
C ILE A 36 6.56 -12.71 23.57
N PHE A 37 6.88 -13.33 24.71
CA PHE A 37 7.93 -12.86 25.60
C PHE A 37 9.32 -13.14 24.99
N PRO A 38 10.19 -12.12 24.92
CA PRO A 38 11.53 -12.30 24.38
C PRO A 38 12.32 -13.37 25.12
N VAL A 39 13.08 -14.17 24.37
CA VAL A 39 13.91 -15.26 24.93
C VAL A 39 14.93 -14.75 25.93
N GLU A 40 15.41 -13.52 25.72
CA GLU A 40 16.41 -12.87 26.55
C GLU A 40 15.87 -12.40 27.92
N THR A 41 14.56 -12.21 28.05
CA THR A 41 13.91 -11.65 29.26
C THR A 41 12.85 -12.59 29.84
N LYS A 42 12.89 -13.89 29.52
CA LYS A 42 11.91 -14.88 29.99
C LYS A 42 11.84 -14.96 31.51
N ASP A 43 12.99 -14.86 32.18
CA ASP A 43 13.10 -14.92 33.64
C ASP A 43 12.45 -13.70 34.35
N GLU A 44 12.21 -12.60 33.63
CA GLU A 44 11.50 -11.43 34.16
C GLU A 44 9.98 -11.63 34.19
N PHE A 45 9.46 -12.59 33.43
CA PHE A 45 8.04 -12.89 33.27
C PHE A 45 7.75 -14.39 33.50
N PRO A 46 8.06 -14.96 34.68
CA PRO A 46 7.91 -16.39 34.91
C PRO A 46 6.47 -16.89 34.75
N ASP A 47 5.49 -16.04 35.04
CA ASP A 47 4.06 -16.32 34.94
C ASP A 47 3.44 -15.77 33.64
N GLY A 48 4.29 -15.50 32.64
CA GLY A 48 3.87 -14.92 31.37
C GLY A 48 3.07 -15.93 30.54
N LEU A 49 1.90 -15.50 30.09
CA LEU A 49 0.99 -16.29 29.28
C LEU A 49 0.69 -15.57 27.97
N THR A 50 0.76 -16.32 26.87
CA THR A 50 0.41 -15.86 25.53
C THR A 50 -0.78 -16.64 25.02
N THR A 51 -1.80 -15.95 24.51
CA THR A 51 -2.92 -16.55 23.78
C THR A 51 -2.87 -16.07 22.35
N ILE A 52 -3.01 -17.01 21.43
CA ILE A 52 -2.94 -16.78 19.99
C ILE A 52 -4.26 -17.20 19.38
N SER A 53 -4.93 -16.25 18.71
CA SER A 53 -6.19 -16.52 18.01
C SER A 53 -6.03 -16.18 16.54
N PRO A 54 -6.32 -17.13 15.64
CA PRO A 54 -6.15 -16.92 14.22
C PRO A 54 -7.27 -16.05 13.64
N ILE A 55 -6.89 -15.04 12.87
CA ILE A 55 -7.85 -14.14 12.21
C ILE A 55 -8.27 -14.78 10.89
N HIS A 56 -9.46 -15.35 10.88
CA HIS A 56 -10.08 -15.94 9.69
C HIS A 56 -11.35 -15.18 9.31
N VAL A 57 -11.54 -14.93 8.00
CA VAL A 57 -12.83 -14.46 7.49
C VAL A 57 -13.16 -15.18 6.19
N SER A 58 -14.36 -15.73 6.10
CA SER A 58 -14.84 -16.49 4.92
C SER A 58 -13.89 -17.60 4.48
N GLY A 59 -13.26 -18.30 5.43
CA GLY A 59 -12.30 -19.38 5.17
C GLY A 59 -10.90 -18.92 4.75
N ILE A 60 -10.65 -17.60 4.68
CA ILE A 60 -9.34 -17.03 4.36
C ILE A 60 -8.62 -16.66 5.66
N ARG A 61 -7.37 -17.10 5.81
CA ARG A 61 -6.47 -16.69 6.90
C ARG A 61 -5.87 -15.32 6.61
N LEU A 62 -6.25 -14.31 7.38
CA LEU A 62 -5.80 -12.92 7.22
C LEU A 62 -4.60 -12.57 8.11
N GLY A 63 -4.46 -13.23 9.26
CA GLY A 63 -3.38 -12.96 10.19
C GLY A 63 -3.61 -13.61 11.54
N THR A 64 -2.95 -13.11 12.57
CA THR A 64 -2.97 -13.70 13.91
C THR A 64 -3.13 -12.59 14.94
N LEU A 65 -4.11 -12.72 15.83
CA LEU A 65 -4.24 -11.91 17.03
C LEU A 65 -3.43 -12.56 18.14
N ILE A 66 -2.57 -11.78 18.78
CA ILE A 66 -1.74 -12.24 19.90
C ILE A 66 -2.10 -11.37 21.09
N VAL A 67 -2.48 -12.01 22.19
CA VAL A 67 -2.78 -11.37 23.46
C VAL A 67 -1.90 -11.99 24.52
N TRP A 68 -1.42 -11.19 25.48
CA TRP A 68 -0.56 -11.70 26.53
C TRP A 68 -0.85 -11.01 27.85
N ARG A 69 -0.56 -11.69 28.95
CA ARG A 69 -0.56 -11.12 30.31
C ARG A 69 0.36 -11.94 31.22
N ASN A 70 0.62 -11.45 32.43
CA ASN A 70 1.57 -12.03 33.39
C ASN A 70 0.96 -12.17 34.80
N ASP A 71 -0.38 -12.17 34.89
CA ASP A 71 -1.12 -12.10 36.15
C ASP A 71 -2.04 -13.30 36.38
N LYS A 72 -2.85 -13.70 35.38
CA LYS A 72 -3.76 -14.85 35.47
C LYS A 72 -3.93 -15.58 34.14
N GLU A 73 -4.43 -16.82 34.19
CA GLU A 73 -4.78 -17.60 33.00
C GLU A 73 -6.03 -17.06 32.31
N PHE A 74 -6.02 -16.96 30.98
CA PHE A 74 -7.18 -16.65 30.13
C PHE A 74 -8.26 -17.70 30.35
N ASP A 75 -9.38 -17.27 30.93
CA ASP A 75 -10.57 -18.08 31.16
C ASP A 75 -11.49 -18.07 29.94
N ASP A 76 -12.58 -18.85 29.98
CA ASP A 76 -13.50 -18.97 28.84
C ASP A 76 -14.11 -17.62 28.43
N ASP A 77 -14.41 -16.74 29.38
CA ASP A 77 -14.95 -15.40 29.11
C ASP A 77 -13.91 -14.54 28.37
N ASP A 78 -12.64 -14.60 28.79
CA ASP A 78 -11.54 -13.94 28.10
C ASP A 78 -11.37 -14.50 26.68
N LEU A 79 -11.43 -15.82 26.49
CA LEU A 79 -11.27 -16.47 25.19
C LEU A 79 -12.40 -16.12 24.21
N ILE A 80 -13.65 -16.08 24.69
CA ILE A 80 -14.79 -15.60 23.88
C ILE A 80 -14.53 -14.19 23.36
N LEU A 81 -14.02 -13.28 24.22
CA LEU A 81 -13.70 -11.93 23.80
C LEU A 81 -12.55 -11.89 22.79
N VAL A 82 -11.53 -12.73 22.96
CA VAL A 82 -10.40 -12.85 22.02
C VAL A 82 -10.88 -13.31 20.64
N GLU A 83 -11.77 -14.28 20.56
CA GLU A 83 -12.30 -14.78 19.28
C GLU A 83 -13.24 -13.79 18.60
N ILE A 84 -14.10 -13.11 19.37
CA ILE A 84 -14.91 -12.01 18.87
C ILE A 84 -14.01 -10.89 18.34
N ALA A 85 -12.97 -10.51 19.09
CA ALA A 85 -12.01 -9.50 18.67
C ALA A 85 -11.29 -9.91 17.38
N SER A 86 -10.83 -11.16 17.28
CA SER A 86 -10.20 -11.70 16.07
C SER A 86 -11.11 -11.61 14.85
N THR A 87 -12.39 -11.97 15.02
CA THR A 87 -13.40 -11.88 13.95
C THR A 87 -13.65 -10.42 13.54
N VAL A 88 -13.82 -9.52 14.51
CA VAL A 88 -14.05 -8.09 14.25
C VAL A 88 -12.86 -7.47 13.52
N VAL A 89 -11.64 -7.74 13.98
CA VAL A 89 -10.41 -7.28 13.32
C VAL A 89 -10.32 -7.82 11.90
N GLY A 90 -10.63 -9.10 11.70
CA GLY A 90 -10.67 -9.70 10.36
C GLY A 90 -11.63 -8.99 9.41
N ILE A 91 -12.85 -8.68 9.85
CA ILE A 91 -13.84 -7.93 9.06
C ILE A 91 -13.30 -6.53 8.71
N GLN A 92 -12.66 -5.84 9.67
CA GLN A 92 -12.08 -4.53 9.41
C GLN A 92 -10.92 -4.58 8.40
N LEU A 93 -10.07 -5.61 8.46
CA LEU A 93 -9.00 -5.82 7.49
C LEU A 93 -9.56 -6.01 6.07
N LEU A 94 -10.64 -6.79 5.92
CA LEU A 94 -11.31 -6.95 4.63
C LEU A 94 -11.93 -5.65 4.12
N ASN A 95 -12.59 -4.90 4.99
CA ASN A 95 -13.17 -3.61 4.61
C ASN A 95 -12.07 -2.63 4.15
N PHE A 96 -10.96 -2.56 4.89
CA PHE A 96 -9.83 -1.74 4.51
C PHE A 96 -9.24 -2.14 3.15
N GLN A 97 -9.03 -3.45 2.93
CA GLN A 97 -8.56 -3.96 1.64
C GLN A 97 -9.51 -3.58 0.51
N ARG A 98 -10.82 -3.78 0.72
CA ARG A 98 -11.85 -3.43 -0.27
C ARG A 98 -11.86 -1.94 -0.59
N GLU A 99 -11.75 -1.07 0.41
CA GLU A 99 -11.70 0.38 0.18
C GLU A 99 -10.47 0.78 -0.65
N GLU A 100 -9.32 0.16 -0.38
CA GLU A 100 -8.10 0.41 -1.15
C GLU A 100 -8.22 -0.11 -2.58
N ASP A 101 -8.80 -1.29 -2.77
CA ASP A 101 -9.10 -1.83 -4.10
C ASP A 101 -10.07 -0.94 -4.87
N GLU A 102 -11.15 -0.46 -4.24
CA GLU A 102 -12.10 0.48 -4.85
C GLU A 102 -11.44 1.83 -5.19
N LYS A 103 -10.50 2.32 -4.37
CA LYS A 103 -9.69 3.51 -4.70
C LYS A 103 -8.79 3.25 -5.90
N ASN A 104 -8.11 2.10 -5.95
CA ASN A 104 -7.22 1.74 -7.05
C ASN A 104 -7.99 1.56 -8.37
N ILE A 105 -9.16 0.93 -8.34
CA ILE A 105 -10.06 0.82 -9.49
C ILE A 105 -10.47 2.21 -9.99
N ARG A 106 -10.89 3.10 -9.09
CA ARG A 106 -11.28 4.48 -9.45
C ARG A 106 -10.11 5.27 -10.04
N ARG A 107 -8.91 5.17 -9.45
CA ARG A 107 -7.69 5.82 -9.96
C ARG A 107 -7.38 5.36 -11.38
N ARG A 108 -7.33 4.05 -11.61
CA ARG A 108 -7.08 3.47 -12.94
C ARG A 108 -8.14 3.89 -13.96
N ALA A 109 -9.42 3.84 -13.58
CA ALA A 109 -10.50 4.29 -14.45
C ALA A 109 -10.36 5.76 -14.84
N ALA A 110 -10.00 6.65 -13.90
CA ALA A 110 -9.76 8.06 -14.18
C ALA A 110 -8.61 8.26 -15.18
N VAL A 111 -7.50 7.53 -15.01
CA VAL A 111 -6.37 7.53 -15.95
C VAL A 111 -6.81 7.05 -17.33
N THR A 112 -7.45 5.89 -17.43
CA THR A 112 -7.91 5.33 -18.71
C THR A 112 -8.86 6.30 -19.42
N MET A 113 -9.79 6.94 -18.71
CA MET A 113 -10.69 7.94 -19.29
C MET A 113 -9.93 9.15 -19.81
N ALA A 114 -9.01 9.72 -19.04
CA ALA A 114 -8.23 10.88 -19.48
C ALA A 114 -7.37 10.57 -20.69
N VAL A 115 -6.70 9.42 -20.70
CA VAL A 115 -5.87 8.98 -21.83
C VAL A 115 -6.73 8.74 -23.08
N ASN A 116 -7.95 8.23 -22.94
CA ASN A 116 -8.91 8.10 -24.05
C ASN A 116 -9.31 9.46 -24.68
N THR A 117 -9.20 10.57 -23.96
CA THR A 117 -9.50 11.90 -24.50
C THR A 117 -8.34 12.54 -25.26
N LEU A 118 -7.15 11.94 -25.21
CA LEU A 118 -5.96 12.42 -25.92
C LEU A 118 -6.05 12.00 -27.39
N SER A 119 -5.82 12.95 -28.29
CA SER A 119 -5.54 12.67 -29.70
C SER A 119 -4.19 11.97 -29.85
N TYR A 120 -3.94 11.34 -31.01
CA TYR A 120 -2.68 10.66 -31.29
C TYR A 120 -1.44 11.56 -31.04
N SER A 121 -1.47 12.81 -31.51
CA SER A 121 -0.38 13.77 -31.30
C SER A 121 -0.23 14.17 -29.82
N GLU A 122 -1.34 14.28 -29.08
CA GLU A 122 -1.31 14.55 -27.64
C GLU A 122 -0.76 13.35 -26.85
N LEU A 123 -1.13 12.12 -27.22
CA LEU A 123 -0.62 10.91 -26.58
C LEU A 123 0.89 10.75 -26.78
N ARG A 124 1.39 10.98 -27.99
CA ARG A 124 2.84 11.03 -28.28
C ARG A 124 3.54 12.13 -27.48
N ALA A 125 2.89 13.29 -27.32
CA ALA A 125 3.42 14.38 -26.50
C ALA A 125 3.54 13.97 -25.03
N VAL A 126 2.50 13.36 -24.45
CA VAL A 126 2.48 12.88 -23.07
C VAL A 126 3.53 11.80 -22.86
N SER A 127 3.66 10.82 -23.76
CA SER A 127 4.69 9.78 -23.67
C SER A 127 6.10 10.39 -23.60
N ALA A 128 6.40 11.31 -24.51
CA ALA A 128 7.69 12.01 -24.51
C ALA A 128 7.93 12.79 -23.21
N ILE A 129 6.92 13.50 -22.70
CA ILE A 129 7.01 14.26 -21.44
C ILE A 129 7.27 13.35 -20.24
N LEU A 130 6.48 12.28 -20.10
CA LEU A 130 6.61 11.34 -19.00
C LEU A 130 7.95 10.61 -19.03
N GLY A 131 8.48 10.31 -20.22
CA GLY A 131 9.81 9.73 -20.40
C GLY A 131 10.98 10.64 -19.99
N GLU A 132 10.76 11.95 -19.89
CA GLU A 132 11.78 12.90 -19.39
C GLU A 132 11.76 13.10 -17.87
N LEU A 133 10.72 12.60 -17.18
CA LEU A 133 10.64 12.75 -15.73
C LEU A 133 11.59 11.77 -15.03
N ASN A 134 12.28 12.26 -14.01
CA ASN A 134 13.09 11.43 -13.12
C ASN A 134 12.22 10.87 -11.99
N GLY A 135 11.40 9.87 -12.32
CA GLY A 135 10.40 9.31 -11.40
C GLY A 135 9.04 9.99 -11.58
N ASN A 136 8.43 10.46 -10.49
CA ASN A 136 7.08 11.03 -10.52
C ASN A 136 7.04 12.55 -10.66
N GLU A 137 8.18 13.23 -10.70
CA GLU A 137 8.24 14.68 -10.81
C GLU A 137 9.47 15.15 -11.57
N GLY A 138 9.39 16.36 -12.12
CA GLY A 138 10.48 16.92 -12.91
C GLY A 138 10.17 18.31 -13.45
N GLN A 139 11.23 18.97 -13.89
CA GLN A 139 11.15 20.24 -14.60
C GLN A 139 11.34 20.00 -16.09
N LEU A 140 10.41 20.48 -16.90
CA LEU A 140 10.43 20.27 -18.34
C LEU A 140 10.27 21.59 -19.09
N THR A 141 10.84 21.65 -20.29
CA THR A 141 10.72 22.79 -21.19
C THR A 141 9.92 22.36 -22.42
N ALA A 142 8.64 22.77 -22.48
CA ALA A 142 7.72 22.34 -23.52
C ALA A 142 8.21 22.63 -24.95
N SER A 143 8.96 23.72 -25.18
CA SER A 143 9.56 23.99 -26.49
C SER A 143 10.58 22.93 -26.91
N VAL A 144 11.47 22.52 -26.00
CA VAL A 144 12.51 21.51 -26.28
C VAL A 144 11.89 20.16 -26.64
N ILE A 145 10.80 19.79 -25.95
CA ILE A 145 10.04 18.58 -26.27
C ILE A 145 9.37 18.73 -27.63
N ALA A 146 8.64 19.83 -27.86
CA ALA A 146 7.93 20.11 -29.11
C ALA A 146 8.86 20.00 -30.34
N ASP A 147 10.02 20.64 -30.28
CA ASP A 147 10.99 20.68 -31.37
C ASP A 147 11.57 19.29 -31.67
N ARG A 148 11.82 18.48 -30.63
CA ARG A 148 12.38 17.13 -30.77
C ARG A 148 11.41 16.12 -31.38
N ILE A 149 10.14 16.12 -30.97
CA ILE A 149 9.13 15.18 -31.50
C ILE A 149 8.36 15.75 -32.71
N GLY A 150 8.67 16.97 -33.13
CA GLY A 150 8.12 17.58 -34.34
C GLY A 150 6.64 17.96 -34.24
N ILE A 151 6.18 18.42 -33.07
CA ILE A 151 4.80 18.87 -32.86
C ILE A 151 4.75 20.32 -32.39
N THR A 152 3.59 20.96 -32.46
CA THR A 152 3.44 22.33 -31.94
C THR A 152 3.38 22.34 -30.42
N ARG A 153 3.90 23.42 -29.80
CA ARG A 153 3.78 23.64 -28.35
C ARG A 153 2.33 23.60 -27.84
N SER A 154 1.37 24.02 -28.66
CA SER A 154 -0.06 23.98 -28.30
C SER A 154 -0.57 22.56 -28.04
N VAL A 155 -0.05 21.54 -28.74
CA VAL A 155 -0.43 20.13 -28.51
C VAL A 155 0.04 19.68 -27.13
N ILE A 156 1.26 20.04 -26.72
CA ILE A 156 1.78 19.74 -25.36
C ILE A 156 0.92 20.40 -24.29
N VAL A 157 0.62 21.69 -24.44
CA VAL A 157 -0.17 22.42 -23.45
C VAL A 157 -1.58 21.84 -23.32
N ASN A 158 -2.22 21.46 -24.44
CA ASN A 158 -3.54 20.84 -24.43
C ASN A 158 -3.52 19.45 -23.77
N ALA A 159 -2.53 18.63 -24.09
CA ALA A 159 -2.31 17.33 -23.45
C ALA A 159 -2.17 17.46 -21.93
N LEU A 160 -1.28 18.36 -21.47
CA LEU A 160 -1.06 18.60 -20.04
C LEU A 160 -2.32 19.11 -19.35
N ARG A 161 -3.05 20.04 -19.98
CA ARG A 161 -4.31 20.56 -19.45
C ARG A 161 -5.37 19.46 -19.30
N LYS A 162 -5.46 18.50 -20.23
CA LYS A 162 -6.40 17.36 -20.12
C LYS A 162 -6.07 16.45 -18.94
N LEU A 163 -4.78 16.13 -18.74
CA LEU A 163 -4.33 15.32 -17.61
C LEU A 163 -4.48 16.05 -16.26
N GLU A 164 -4.21 17.35 -16.23
CA GLU A 164 -4.39 18.20 -15.04
C GLU A 164 -5.87 18.33 -14.67
N SER A 165 -6.75 18.51 -15.68
CA SER A 165 -8.21 18.54 -15.47
C SER A 165 -8.76 17.22 -14.91
N ALA A 166 -8.10 16.10 -15.19
CA ALA A 166 -8.44 14.79 -14.64
C ALA A 166 -7.78 14.51 -13.28
N GLY A 167 -6.99 15.45 -12.74
CA GLY A 167 -6.28 15.29 -11.46
C GLY A 167 -5.15 14.25 -11.51
N ILE A 168 -4.65 13.92 -12.70
CA ILE A 168 -3.58 12.91 -12.88
C ILE A 168 -2.21 13.55 -12.68
N ILE A 169 -2.07 14.81 -13.06
CA ILE A 169 -0.85 15.60 -12.89
C ILE A 169 -1.17 16.94 -12.24
N GLU A 170 -0.14 17.55 -11.69
CA GLU A 170 -0.14 18.95 -11.28
C GLU A 170 0.96 19.68 -12.06
N SER A 171 0.64 20.84 -12.62
CA SER A 171 1.61 21.66 -13.34
C SER A 171 1.78 23.03 -12.69
N ARG A 172 3.02 23.50 -12.60
CA ARG A 172 3.35 24.83 -12.10
C ARG A 172 4.34 25.51 -13.03
N SER A 173 3.95 26.67 -13.56
CA SER A 173 4.85 27.50 -14.37
C SER A 173 6.01 28.04 -13.52
N LEU A 174 7.24 27.89 -14.02
CA LEU A 174 8.47 28.48 -13.47
C LEU A 174 8.98 29.62 -14.38
N GLY A 175 8.14 30.13 -15.27
CA GLY A 175 8.50 31.16 -16.24
C GLY A 175 9.55 30.66 -17.24
N MET A 176 10.66 31.39 -17.37
CA MET A 176 11.73 31.05 -18.33
C MET A 176 12.45 29.73 -18.01
N LYS A 177 12.33 29.23 -16.78
CA LYS A 177 12.91 27.95 -16.39
C LYS A 177 12.08 26.75 -16.91
N GLY A 178 10.86 26.98 -17.38
CA GLY A 178 9.96 25.93 -17.89
C GLY A 178 8.81 25.65 -16.94
N THR A 179 8.34 24.42 -16.92
CA THR A 179 7.19 23.97 -16.12
C THR A 179 7.64 22.87 -15.18
N TYR A 180 7.31 23.01 -13.90
CA TYR A 180 7.37 21.90 -12.95
C TYR A 180 6.15 21.03 -13.14
N LEU A 181 6.34 19.72 -13.23
CA LEU A 181 5.27 18.76 -13.37
C LEU A 181 5.43 17.67 -12.30
N LYS A 182 4.33 17.34 -11.65
CA LYS A 182 4.24 16.23 -10.71
C LYS A 182 3.11 15.30 -11.11
N VAL A 183 3.39 14.01 -11.17
CA VAL A 183 2.40 12.96 -11.42
C VAL A 183 1.76 12.57 -10.09
N LEU A 184 0.44 12.76 -9.98
CA LEU A 184 -0.36 12.44 -8.81
C LEU A 184 -0.85 10.99 -8.83
N ILE A 185 -1.12 10.45 -10.04
CA ILE A 185 -1.56 9.06 -10.23
C ILE A 185 -0.56 8.33 -11.14
N PRO A 186 0.38 7.55 -10.57
CA PRO A 186 1.44 6.88 -11.34
C PRO A 186 0.95 5.85 -12.35
N ASP A 187 -0.28 5.33 -12.23
CA ASP A 187 -0.86 4.40 -13.21
C ASP A 187 -0.85 4.98 -14.65
N VAL A 188 -0.73 6.30 -14.83
CA VAL A 188 -0.59 6.96 -16.14
C VAL A 188 0.63 6.48 -16.92
N PHE A 189 1.74 6.16 -16.25
CA PHE A 189 2.94 5.66 -16.93
C PHE A 189 2.68 4.30 -17.59
N GLU A 190 1.97 3.41 -16.90
CA GLU A 190 1.61 2.11 -17.45
C GLU A 190 0.55 2.22 -18.55
N GLU A 191 -0.47 3.08 -18.35
CA GLU A 191 -1.55 3.26 -19.32
C GLU A 191 -1.06 3.85 -20.64
N ILE A 192 -0.12 4.81 -20.61
CA ILE A 192 0.49 5.38 -21.81
C ILE A 192 1.36 4.34 -22.53
N LYS A 193 2.17 3.55 -21.81
CA LYS A 193 3.00 2.49 -22.41
C LYS A 193 2.19 1.43 -23.15
N LYS A 194 0.99 1.09 -22.69
CA LYS A 194 0.08 0.15 -23.40
C LYS A 194 -0.40 0.67 -24.76
N ARG A 195 -0.28 1.98 -25.00
CA ARG A 195 -0.81 2.67 -26.18
C ARG A 195 0.27 3.30 -27.06
N ASP A 196 1.52 3.29 -26.62
CA ASP A 196 2.67 3.54 -27.48
C ASP A 196 2.82 2.34 -28.42
N TYR A 197 2.37 2.53 -29.67
CA TYR A 197 2.62 1.64 -30.80
C TYR A 197 3.69 2.28 -31.71
#